data_AF-A0AA39J271-F1
#
_entry.id   AF-A0AA39J271-F1
#
_cell.length_a   1.000
_cell.length_b   1.000
_cell.length_c   1.000
_cell.angle_alpha   90.00
_cell.angle_beta   90.00
_cell.angle_gamma   90.00
#
_symmetry.space_group_name_H-M   'P 1'
#
loop_
_entity.id
_entity.type
_entity.pdbx_description
1 polymer ?
#
loop_
_entity_poly.entity_id
_entity_poly.type
_entity_poly.pdbx_seq_one_letter_code
_entity_poly.pdbx_strand_id
1 'polypeptide(L)'
;MTSQSPQYSSHFEGSDSFQSLPSPPLVPIGTSTDEPQNPDLPSPQSRHCSASEMISNPYCRLYAKKDGDKRRKIWSLAFEKHLFTPHELSVPGARHRREIYVASLEAHIDRLHAQLYSLGLSPVLVNFDELKPLMGLSSKRAKSMVSSLQHDASITKLKLLELERANKALVVRTLHHSNVHDSYSGEI
;
A
#
# COMPACT_ATOMS: atom_id res chain seq x y z
N MET A 1 -29.09 70.54 7.24
CA MET A 1 -27.95 70.48 8.17
C MET A 1 -27.75 69.03 8.60
N THR A 2 -26.58 68.50 8.25
CA THR A 2 -25.87 67.30 8.75
C THR A 2 -26.59 65.95 8.91
N SER A 3 -26.38 65.11 7.88
CA SER A 3 -26.36 63.64 7.92
C SER A 3 -25.19 63.14 8.79
N GLN A 4 -25.40 62.12 9.61
CA GLN A 4 -24.32 61.36 10.26
C GLN A 4 -24.51 59.87 9.99
N SER A 5 -23.54 59.29 9.28
CA SER A 5 -23.35 57.85 9.09
C SER A 5 -22.61 57.25 10.30
N PRO A 6 -22.89 56.01 10.72
CA PRO A 6 -22.04 55.30 11.66
C PRO A 6 -20.84 54.67 10.95
N GLN A 7 -19.63 54.94 11.46
CA GLN A 7 -18.40 54.30 11.02
C GLN A 7 -18.18 52.94 11.71
N TYR A 8 -17.71 51.99 10.90
CA TYR A 8 -17.14 50.71 11.30
C TYR A 8 -15.85 50.91 12.11
N SER A 9 -15.71 50.21 13.24
CA SER A 9 -14.43 50.07 13.94
C SER A 9 -14.11 48.58 14.09
N SER A 10 -13.08 48.14 13.36
CA SER A 10 -12.50 46.79 13.42
C SER A 10 -11.25 46.83 14.28
N HIS A 11 -11.35 46.33 15.52
CA HIS A 11 -10.18 45.98 16.33
C HIS A 11 -9.85 44.50 16.12
N PHE A 12 -8.71 44.23 15.49
CA PHE A 12 -8.09 42.91 15.38
C PHE A 12 -6.73 43.00 16.06
N GLU A 13 -6.64 42.54 17.31
CA GLU A 13 -5.38 42.27 18.00
C GLU A 13 -5.39 40.83 18.50
N GLY A 14 -4.34 40.08 18.18
CA GLY A 14 -4.22 38.67 18.49
C GLY A 14 -2.91 38.10 17.97
N SER A 15 -1.81 38.61 18.52
CA SER A 15 -0.43 38.25 18.21
C SER A 15 -0.06 36.97 18.95
N ASP A 16 -0.15 35.80 18.29
CA ASP A 16 0.37 34.55 18.86
C ASP A 16 1.87 34.41 18.58
N SER A 17 2.62 34.49 19.67
CA SER A 17 4.05 34.24 19.75
C SER A 17 4.34 32.76 19.54
N PHE A 18 4.97 32.41 18.42
CA PHE A 18 5.55 31.08 18.21
C PHE A 18 6.80 30.95 19.08
N GLN A 19 6.67 30.24 20.20
CA GLN A 19 7.81 29.78 20.98
C GLN A 19 8.57 28.71 20.19
N SER A 20 9.85 29.01 19.98
CA SER A 20 10.88 28.18 19.38
C SER A 20 11.11 26.90 20.20
N LEU A 21 10.86 25.74 19.60
CA LEU A 21 11.23 24.44 20.14
C LEU A 21 12.72 24.13 19.90
N PRO A 22 13.41 23.46 20.84
CA PRO A 22 14.83 23.16 20.74
C PRO A 22 15.14 22.04 19.74
N SER A 23 16.20 22.25 18.94
CA SER A 23 16.75 21.27 18.01
C SER A 23 17.30 20.02 18.73
N PRO A 24 17.10 18.81 18.17
CA PRO A 24 17.72 17.60 18.71
C PRO A 24 19.23 17.55 18.41
N PRO A 25 20.04 16.91 19.28
CA PRO A 25 21.50 16.87 19.16
C PRO A 25 21.97 15.99 18.00
N LEU A 26 22.95 16.51 17.26
CA LEU A 26 23.70 15.78 16.24
C LEU A 26 24.63 14.76 16.91
N VAL A 27 24.45 13.48 16.59
CA VAL A 27 25.38 12.41 16.97
C VAL A 27 26.54 12.37 15.97
N PRO A 28 27.81 12.36 16.41
CA PRO A 28 28.97 12.28 15.52
C PRO A 28 29.10 10.88 14.90
N ILE A 29 29.26 10.83 13.58
CA ILE A 29 29.69 9.65 12.84
C ILE A 29 31.18 9.47 13.13
N GLY A 30 31.50 8.48 13.98
CA GLY A 30 32.86 7.99 14.15
C GLY A 30 33.26 7.13 12.96
N THR A 31 34.24 7.61 12.22
CA THR A 31 35.07 6.82 11.29
C THR A 31 35.98 5.91 12.11
N SER A 32 35.84 4.59 11.96
CA SER A 32 36.89 3.64 12.32
C SER A 32 36.92 2.52 11.30
N THR A 33 37.80 2.73 10.33
CA THR A 33 38.51 1.69 9.59
C THR A 33 39.14 0.73 10.60
N ASP A 34 38.74 -0.54 10.55
CA ASP A 34 39.64 -1.64 10.87
C ASP A 34 39.16 -2.90 10.14
N GLU A 35 39.95 -3.22 9.12
CA GLU A 35 39.88 -4.36 8.23
C GLU A 35 40.72 -5.49 8.85
N PRO A 36 40.16 -6.68 9.12
CA PRO A 36 40.96 -7.88 9.21
C PRO A 36 40.89 -8.62 7.87
N GLN A 37 42.04 -8.63 7.19
CA GLN A 37 42.35 -9.56 6.11
C GLN A 37 42.14 -11.01 6.56
N ASN A 38 41.46 -11.81 5.74
CA ASN A 38 41.65 -13.26 5.67
C ASN A 38 41.19 -13.77 4.29
N PRO A 39 41.74 -14.90 3.80
CA PRO A 39 42.15 -15.05 2.42
C PRO A 39 41.21 -15.99 1.66
N ASP A 40 41.31 -15.95 0.34
CA ASP A 40 40.98 -17.03 -0.60
C ASP A 40 39.73 -17.87 -0.33
N LEU A 41 38.62 -17.45 -0.93
CA LEU A 41 37.52 -18.36 -1.27
C LEU A 41 37.19 -18.27 -2.77
N PRO A 42 36.96 -19.41 -3.42
CA PRO A 42 37.11 -19.55 -4.86
C PRO A 42 35.92 -18.95 -5.63
N SER A 43 36.29 -18.41 -6.80
CA SER A 43 35.44 -18.05 -7.93
C SER A 43 34.17 -18.92 -8.04
N PRO A 44 32.97 -18.33 -8.26
CA PRO A 44 31.77 -19.10 -8.52
C PRO A 44 31.87 -19.69 -9.94
N GLN A 45 32.49 -20.86 -10.03
CA GLN A 45 32.31 -21.74 -11.17
C GLN A 45 30.81 -22.04 -11.28
N SER A 46 30.25 -21.59 -12.40
CA SER A 46 28.96 -21.97 -12.96
C SER A 46 28.78 -23.49 -12.88
N ARG A 47 28.16 -23.94 -11.79
CA ARG A 47 27.62 -25.30 -11.71
C ARG A 47 26.33 -25.27 -12.51
N HIS A 48 26.39 -25.82 -13.71
CA HIS A 48 25.21 -26.36 -14.37
C HIS A 48 24.58 -27.40 -13.42
N CYS A 49 23.61 -26.97 -12.62
CA CYS A 49 22.71 -27.89 -11.96
C CYS A 49 21.75 -28.41 -13.03
N SER A 50 21.92 -29.67 -13.37
CA SER A 50 20.90 -30.49 -14.02
C SER A 50 19.58 -30.33 -13.27
N ALA A 51 18.64 -29.63 -13.91
CA ALA A 51 17.32 -29.33 -13.39
C ALA A 51 16.40 -30.55 -13.47
N SER A 52 16.79 -31.65 -12.83
CA SER A 52 15.94 -32.83 -12.68
C SER A 52 15.80 -33.17 -11.20
N GLU A 53 14.57 -33.04 -10.71
CA GLU A 53 14.05 -33.84 -9.59
C GLU A 53 14.61 -33.59 -8.20
N MET A 54 14.57 -32.34 -7.75
CA MET A 54 14.17 -32.10 -6.37
C MET A 54 12.93 -31.23 -6.40
N ILE A 55 11.80 -31.78 -5.95
CA ILE A 55 10.60 -30.99 -5.63
C ILE A 55 10.98 -30.17 -4.39
N SER A 56 11.77 -29.12 -4.61
CA SER A 56 11.98 -28.04 -3.66
C SER A 56 10.61 -27.52 -3.28
N ASN A 57 10.39 -27.29 -1.98
CA ASN A 57 9.14 -26.82 -1.42
C ASN A 57 8.50 -25.78 -2.36
N PRO A 58 7.23 -25.98 -2.80
CA PRO A 58 6.61 -25.16 -3.83
C PRO A 58 6.77 -23.66 -3.53
N TYR A 59 6.79 -23.26 -2.27
CA TYR A 59 6.90 -21.86 -1.86
C TYR A 59 8.31 -21.25 -1.91
N CYS A 60 9.37 -22.01 -2.16
CA CYS A 60 10.76 -21.51 -2.18
C CYS A 60 10.97 -20.35 -3.18
N ARG A 61 10.24 -20.35 -4.30
CA ARG A 61 10.35 -19.31 -5.33
C ARG A 61 9.70 -17.98 -4.94
N LEU A 62 8.83 -17.98 -3.93
CA LEU A 62 8.13 -16.78 -3.49
C LEU A 62 9.07 -15.78 -2.81
N TYR A 63 10.15 -16.29 -2.21
CA TYR A 63 11.14 -15.50 -1.46
C TYR A 63 12.35 -15.10 -2.32
N ALA A 64 12.61 -15.81 -3.43
CA ALA A 64 13.74 -15.55 -4.32
C ALA A 64 13.58 -14.28 -5.18
N LYS A 65 12.36 -13.73 -5.30
CA LYS A 65 12.07 -12.52 -6.07
C LYS A 65 11.80 -11.32 -5.15
N LYS A 66 12.71 -11.08 -4.22
CA LYS A 66 12.77 -9.83 -3.46
C LYS A 66 14.00 -9.09 -3.95
N ASP A 67 13.79 -8.17 -4.90
CA ASP A 67 14.60 -6.97 -5.17
C ASP A 67 14.38 -6.53 -6.61
N GLY A 68 13.30 -5.79 -6.80
CA GLY A 68 13.12 -4.93 -7.96
C GLY A 68 12.71 -3.59 -7.41
N ASP A 69 13.52 -2.57 -7.66
CA ASP A 69 13.33 -1.22 -7.17
C ASP A 69 11.97 -0.68 -7.67
N LYS A 70 10.95 -0.79 -6.82
CA LYS A 70 9.57 -0.44 -7.17
C LYS A 70 9.46 1.07 -7.20
N ARG A 71 9.76 1.65 -8.36
CA ARG A 71 9.48 3.06 -8.66
C ARG A 71 8.01 3.32 -8.33
N ARG A 72 7.76 4.21 -7.38
CA ARG A 72 6.38 4.51 -6.92
C ARG A 72 5.57 5.00 -8.10
N LYS A 73 4.46 4.31 -8.40
CA LYS A 73 3.50 4.71 -9.43
C LYS A 73 2.96 6.09 -9.05
N ILE A 74 3.02 7.04 -9.97
CA ILE A 74 2.45 8.36 -9.76
C ILE A 74 0.96 8.17 -9.52
N TRP A 75 0.47 8.70 -8.41
CA TRP A 75 -0.93 8.62 -8.05
C TRP A 75 -1.75 9.40 -9.09
N SER A 76 -2.48 8.69 -9.94
CA SER A 76 -3.44 9.27 -10.87
C SER A 76 -4.80 9.31 -10.17
N LEU A 77 -5.30 10.51 -9.89
CA LEU A 77 -6.60 10.71 -9.28
C LEU A 77 -7.65 10.80 -10.40
N ALA A 78 -8.71 9.99 -10.31
CA ALA A 78 -9.70 9.88 -11.39
C ALA A 78 -10.40 11.21 -11.72
N PHE A 79 -10.67 12.03 -10.71
CA PHE A 79 -11.40 13.30 -10.86
C PHE A 79 -10.50 14.54 -10.83
N GLU A 80 -9.16 14.40 -10.89
CA GLU A 80 -8.24 15.55 -10.84
C GLU A 80 -8.55 16.58 -11.93
N LYS A 81 -8.89 16.11 -13.13
CA LYS A 81 -9.21 16.97 -14.28
C LYS A 81 -10.55 17.71 -14.17
N HIS A 82 -11.43 17.29 -13.26
CA HIS A 82 -12.72 17.95 -13.04
C HIS A 82 -12.65 18.95 -11.87
N LEU A 83 -11.69 18.75 -10.96
CA LEU A 83 -11.47 19.58 -9.78
C LEU A 83 -10.47 20.70 -10.02
N PHE A 84 -9.46 20.45 -10.86
CA PHE A 84 -8.38 21.39 -11.12
C PHE A 84 -8.39 21.83 -12.59
N THR A 85 -8.24 23.12 -12.78
CA THR A 85 -7.92 23.71 -14.08
C THR A 85 -6.51 23.26 -14.54
N PRO A 86 -6.20 23.31 -15.84
CA PRO A 86 -4.86 23.00 -16.33
C PRO A 86 -3.74 23.81 -15.65
N HIS A 87 -4.04 25.05 -15.25
CA HIS A 87 -3.13 25.90 -14.51
C HIS A 87 -2.88 25.40 -13.07
N GLU A 88 -3.93 24.96 -12.38
CA GLU A 88 -3.83 24.39 -11.05
C GLU A 88 -3.23 22.97 -11.05
N LEU A 89 -3.13 22.30 -12.20
CA LEU A 89 -2.37 21.06 -12.31
C LEU A 89 -0.86 21.31 -12.40
N SER A 90 -0.45 22.46 -12.96
CA SER A 90 0.95 22.81 -13.18
C SER A 90 1.58 23.60 -12.03
N VAL A 91 0.81 24.43 -11.32
CA VAL A 91 1.33 25.36 -10.30
C VAL A 91 1.53 24.71 -8.92
N PRO A 92 0.49 24.19 -8.23
CA PRO A 92 0.67 23.54 -6.94
C PRO A 92 1.31 22.16 -7.09
N GLY A 93 2.27 21.86 -6.21
CA GLY A 93 2.91 20.55 -6.15
C GLY A 93 1.92 19.41 -5.86
N ALA A 94 2.26 18.19 -6.31
CA ALA A 94 1.37 17.02 -6.22
C ALA A 94 0.90 16.69 -4.79
N ARG A 95 1.66 17.06 -3.75
CA ARG A 95 1.24 16.87 -2.34
C ARG A 95 0.03 17.75 -2.00
N HIS A 96 0.06 19.02 -2.37
CA HIS A 96 -0.99 19.97 -2.06
C HIS A 96 -2.26 19.69 -2.87
N ARG A 97 -2.12 19.32 -4.15
CA ARG A 97 -3.27 18.89 -4.97
C ARG A 97 -3.99 17.68 -4.38
N ARG A 98 -3.26 16.71 -3.83
CA ARG A 98 -3.87 15.56 -3.15
C ARG A 98 -4.67 15.96 -1.92
N GLU A 99 -4.18 16.93 -1.15
CA GLU A 99 -4.86 17.43 0.03
C GLU A 99 -6.20 18.08 -0.33
N ILE A 100 -6.18 18.99 -1.31
CA ILE A 100 -7.41 19.64 -1.82
C ILE A 100 -8.37 18.60 -2.40
N TYR A 101 -7.87 17.66 -3.19
CA TYR A 101 -8.69 16.59 -3.77
C TYR A 101 -9.39 15.76 -2.68
N VAL A 102 -8.64 15.30 -1.68
CA VAL A 102 -9.19 14.51 -0.57
C VAL A 102 -10.22 15.33 0.21
N ALA A 103 -9.90 16.57 0.58
CA ALA A 103 -10.82 17.45 1.28
C ALA A 103 -12.11 17.71 0.48
N SER A 104 -12.01 17.86 -0.84
CA SER A 104 -13.18 18.06 -1.70
C SER A 104 -14.09 16.82 -1.77
N LEU A 105 -13.49 15.61 -1.78
CA LEU A 105 -14.25 14.36 -1.74
C LEU A 105 -14.91 14.14 -0.38
N GLU A 106 -14.18 14.41 0.71
CA GLU A 106 -14.71 14.33 2.08
C GLU A 106 -15.92 15.27 2.24
N ALA A 107 -15.78 16.54 1.82
CA ALA A 107 -16.88 17.50 1.85
C ALA A 107 -18.07 17.11 0.96
N HIS A 108 -17.86 16.37 -0.12
CA HIS A 108 -18.95 15.84 -0.93
C HIS A 108 -19.67 14.67 -0.25
N ILE A 109 -18.91 13.74 0.33
CA ILE A 109 -19.43 12.61 1.11
C ILE A 109 -20.23 13.13 2.31
N ASP A 110 -19.72 14.14 3.03
CA ASP A 110 -20.42 14.74 4.17
C ASP A 110 -21.75 15.38 3.77
N ARG A 111 -21.81 16.04 2.60
CA ARG A 111 -23.06 16.57 2.04
C ARG A 111 -24.04 15.46 1.70
N LEU A 112 -23.59 14.36 1.10
CA LEU A 112 -24.43 13.19 0.82
C LEU A 112 -24.95 12.56 2.12
N HIS A 113 -24.10 12.45 3.14
CA HIS A 113 -24.52 11.96 4.45
C HIS A 113 -25.57 12.86 5.09
N ALA A 114 -25.42 14.18 5.00
CA ALA A 114 -26.42 15.12 5.50
C ALA A 114 -27.77 14.99 4.75
N GLN A 115 -27.73 14.79 3.43
CA GLN A 115 -28.93 14.55 2.61
C GLN A 115 -29.61 13.21 2.93
N LEU A 116 -28.83 12.14 3.10
CA LEU A 116 -29.39 10.83 3.48
C LEU A 116 -29.96 10.86 4.91
N TYR A 117 -29.32 11.59 5.81
CA TYR A 117 -29.79 11.81 7.16
C TYR A 117 -31.14 12.55 7.18
N SER A 118 -31.28 13.63 6.40
CA SER A 118 -32.54 14.38 6.32
C SER A 118 -33.70 13.57 5.74
N LEU A 119 -33.40 12.59 4.88
CA LEU A 119 -34.37 11.65 4.31
C LEU A 119 -34.65 10.44 5.23
N GLY A 120 -33.97 10.31 6.37
CA GLY A 120 -34.10 9.15 7.26
C GLY A 120 -33.52 7.84 6.68
N LEU A 121 -32.75 7.93 5.59
CA LEU A 121 -32.15 6.80 4.88
C LEU A 121 -30.67 6.58 5.23
N SER A 122 -30.17 7.26 6.27
CA SER A 122 -28.77 7.13 6.63
C SER A 122 -28.46 5.71 7.14
N PRO A 123 -27.51 4.99 6.54
CA PRO A 123 -27.17 3.63 6.94
C PRO A 123 -26.61 3.56 8.37
N VAL A 124 -26.07 4.67 8.88
CA VAL A 124 -25.47 4.77 10.23
C VAL A 124 -26.52 4.89 11.34
N LEU A 125 -27.71 5.43 11.02
CA LEU A 125 -28.78 5.60 12.00
C LEU A 125 -29.39 4.26 12.46
N VAL A 126 -29.32 3.23 11.63
CA VAL A 126 -29.95 1.93 11.90
C VAL A 126 -29.24 1.20 13.04
N ASN A 127 -27.90 1.35 13.17
CA ASN A 127 -27.10 0.56 14.13
C ASN A 127 -25.98 1.38 14.78
N PHE A 128 -26.28 2.50 15.44
CA PHE A 128 -25.28 3.25 16.20
C PHE A 128 -24.55 2.40 17.25
N ASP A 129 -25.24 1.40 17.81
CA ASP A 129 -24.67 0.43 18.76
C ASP A 129 -23.60 -0.47 18.12
N GLU A 130 -23.68 -0.76 16.82
CA GLU A 130 -22.65 -1.50 16.08
C GLU A 130 -21.45 -0.64 15.71
N LEU A 131 -21.62 0.69 15.63
CA LEU A 131 -20.51 1.63 15.42
C LEU A 131 -19.75 1.95 16.70
N LYS A 132 -20.37 1.77 17.88
CA LYS A 132 -19.77 2.06 19.18
C LYS A 132 -18.45 1.34 19.43
N PRO A 133 -18.26 0.06 19.05
CA PRO A 133 -16.96 -0.62 19.14
C PRO A 133 -15.90 -0.09 18.17
N LEU A 134 -16.32 0.57 17.08
CA LEU A 134 -15.44 1.13 16.05
C LEU A 134 -15.08 2.60 16.32
N MET A 135 -15.83 3.28 17.18
CA MET A 135 -15.48 4.61 17.68
C MET A 135 -14.10 4.58 18.36
N GLY A 136 -13.19 5.44 17.89
CA GLY A 136 -11.80 5.47 18.38
C GLY A 136 -10.82 4.58 17.61
N LEU A 137 -11.26 3.90 16.55
CA LEU A 137 -10.34 3.29 15.60
C LEU A 137 -9.55 4.39 14.87
N SER A 138 -8.28 4.58 15.23
CA SER A 138 -7.45 5.59 14.60
C SER A 138 -7.18 5.26 13.14
N SER A 139 -7.11 6.28 12.29
CA SER A 139 -6.78 6.11 10.87
C SER A 139 -5.43 5.41 10.68
N LYS A 140 -4.47 5.62 11.58
CA LYS A 140 -3.18 4.91 11.59
C LYS A 140 -3.36 3.41 11.86
N ARG A 141 -4.17 3.03 12.86
CA ARG A 141 -4.43 1.62 13.20
C ARG A 141 -5.20 0.93 12.08
N ALA A 142 -6.24 1.56 11.54
CA ALA A 142 -7.00 1.06 10.40
C ALA A 142 -6.10 0.83 9.17
N LYS A 143 -5.26 1.80 8.81
CA LYS A 143 -4.28 1.67 7.71
C LYS A 143 -3.32 0.52 7.93
N SER A 144 -2.81 0.35 9.16
CA SER A 144 -1.91 -0.76 9.50
C SER A 144 -2.60 -2.11 9.30
N MET A 145 -3.83 -2.27 9.82
CA MET A 145 -4.62 -3.50 9.65
C MET A 145 -4.89 -3.82 8.18
N VAL A 146 -5.34 -2.83 7.41
CA VAL A 146 -5.61 -2.99 5.97
C VAL A 146 -4.33 -3.35 5.21
N SER A 147 -3.19 -2.74 5.56
CA SER A 147 -1.90 -3.07 4.95
C SER A 147 -1.47 -4.52 5.24
N SER A 148 -1.64 -4.99 6.49
CA SER A 148 -1.36 -6.38 6.86
C SER A 148 -2.28 -7.34 6.10
N LEU A 149 -3.59 -7.07 6.06
CA LEU A 149 -4.55 -7.88 5.32
C LEU A 149 -4.24 -7.93 3.82
N GLN A 150 -3.88 -6.79 3.22
CA GLN A 150 -3.49 -6.74 1.81
C GLN A 150 -2.22 -7.56 1.55
N HIS A 151 -1.25 -7.49 2.48
CA HIS A 151 -0.05 -8.32 2.41
C HIS A 151 -0.41 -9.81 2.48
N ASP A 152 -1.17 -10.22 3.47
CA ASP A 152 -1.57 -11.62 3.68
C ASP A 152 -2.38 -12.16 2.49
N ALA A 153 -3.29 -11.36 1.94
CA ALA A 153 -4.04 -11.70 0.73
C ALA A 153 -3.12 -11.88 -0.48
N SER A 154 -2.12 -11.01 -0.65
CA SER A 154 -1.14 -11.11 -1.75
C SER A 154 -0.28 -12.37 -1.64
N ILE A 155 0.17 -12.70 -0.42
CA ILE A 155 0.95 -13.92 -0.15
C ILE A 155 0.10 -15.15 -0.39
N THR A 156 -1.14 -15.16 0.10
CA THR A 156 -2.07 -16.29 -0.07
C THR A 156 -2.36 -16.54 -1.54
N LYS A 157 -2.62 -15.48 -2.32
CA LYS A 157 -2.80 -15.57 -3.77
C LYS A 157 -1.58 -16.16 -4.46
N LEU A 158 -0.38 -15.73 -4.06
CA LEU A 158 0.86 -16.20 -4.64
C LEU A 158 1.11 -17.69 -4.32
N LYS A 159 0.81 -18.12 -3.08
CA LYS A 159 0.84 -19.53 -2.67
C LYS A 159 -0.14 -20.38 -3.48
N LEU A 160 -1.36 -19.90 -3.68
CA LEU A 160 -2.40 -20.59 -4.46
C LEU A 160 -1.93 -20.82 -5.91
N LEU A 161 -1.39 -19.79 -6.57
CA LEU A 161 -0.88 -19.91 -7.94
C LEU A 161 0.27 -20.93 -8.07
N GLU A 162 1.15 -21.00 -7.06
CA GLU A 162 2.25 -21.97 -7.08
C GLU A 162 1.77 -23.39 -6.79
N LEU A 163 0.78 -23.57 -5.93
CA LEU A 163 0.09 -24.85 -5.75
C LEU A 163 -0.59 -25.30 -7.05
N GLU A 164 -1.32 -24.42 -7.74
CA GLU A 164 -1.92 -24.75 -9.03
C GLU A 164 -0.88 -25.19 -10.06
N ARG A 165 0.27 -24.51 -10.10
CA ARG A 165 1.38 -24.88 -10.99
C ARG A 165 1.96 -26.25 -10.63
N ALA A 166 2.24 -26.50 -9.35
CA ALA A 166 2.76 -27.78 -8.88
C ALA A 166 1.76 -28.92 -9.16
N ASN A 167 0.48 -28.67 -8.92
CA ASN A 167 -0.58 -29.65 -9.17
C ASN A 167 -0.70 -29.98 -10.67
N LYS A 168 -0.66 -28.97 -11.55
CA LYS A 168 -0.60 -29.20 -13.01
C LYS A 168 0.61 -30.05 -13.41
N ALA A 169 1.79 -29.77 -12.86
CA ALA A 169 3.00 -30.55 -13.15
C ALA A 169 2.88 -32.01 -12.68
N LEU A 170 2.25 -32.24 -11.51
CA LEU A 170 1.96 -33.57 -11.00
C LEU A 170 0.98 -34.32 -11.89
N VAL A 171 -0.14 -33.70 -12.28
CA VAL A 171 -1.15 -34.30 -13.17
C VAL A 171 -0.52 -34.73 -14.50
N VAL A 172 0.33 -33.89 -15.09
CA VAL A 172 1.05 -34.23 -16.34
C VAL A 172 1.94 -35.45 -16.13
N ARG A 173 2.71 -35.51 -15.03
CA ARG A 173 3.58 -36.65 -14.72
C ARG A 173 2.77 -37.94 -14.50
N THR A 174 1.67 -37.89 -13.76
CA THR A 174 0.83 -39.06 -13.52
C THR A 174 0.20 -39.60 -14.80
N LEU A 175 -0.26 -38.72 -15.69
CA LEU A 175 -0.83 -39.12 -16.99
C LEU A 175 0.23 -39.75 -17.92
N HIS A 176 1.48 -39.25 -17.88
CA HIS A 176 2.57 -39.86 -18.63
C HIS A 176 2.94 -41.24 -18.07
N HIS A 177 2.85 -41.43 -16.76
CA HIS A 177 3.17 -42.72 -16.13
C HIS A 177 2.10 -43.79 -16.36
N SER A 178 0.82 -43.44 -16.39
CA SER A 178 -0.27 -44.38 -16.70
C SER A 178 -0.23 -44.88 -18.16
N ASN A 179 0.19 -44.04 -19.11
CA ASN A 179 0.32 -44.42 -20.53
C ASN A 179 1.45 -45.44 -20.78
N VAL A 180 2.43 -45.54 -19.88
CA VAL A 180 3.54 -46.50 -20.02
C VAL A 180 3.13 -47.90 -19.52
N HIS A 181 2.13 -47.99 -18.63
CA HIS A 181 1.73 -49.26 -18.01
C HIS A 181 0.78 -50.11 -18.87
N ASP A 182 0.09 -49.51 -19.85
CA ASP A 182 -0.79 -50.24 -20.79
C ASP A 182 -0.02 -50.88 -21.96
N SER A 183 1.25 -50.53 -22.17
CA SER A 183 2.04 -51.02 -23.31
C SER A 183 2.75 -52.36 -23.08
N TYR A 184 2.57 -53.02 -21.92
CA TYR A 184 3.31 -54.23 -21.54
C TYR A 184 2.44 -55.49 -21.29
N SER A 185 1.18 -55.48 -21.68
CA SER A 185 0.27 -56.64 -21.53
C SER A 185 0.15 -57.49 -22.81
N GLY A 186 1.20 -57.53 -23.63
CA GLY A 186 1.22 -58.18 -24.95
C GLY A 186 2.40 -59.11 -25.18
N GLU A 187 2.61 -60.08 -24.29
CA GLU A 187 3.25 -61.37 -24.61
C GLU A 187 2.24 -62.44 -24.11
N ILE A 188 1.98 -63.58 -24.76
CA ILE A 188 2.85 -64.63 -25.29
C ILE A 188 2.04 -65.42 -26.35
#